data_AF-A0A9X7NRS5-F1
#
_entry.id   AF-A0A9X7NRS5-F1
#
_cell.length_a   1.000
_cell.length_b   1.000
_cell.length_c   1.000
_cell.angle_alpha   90.00
_cell.angle_beta   90.00
_cell.angle_gamma   90.00
#
_symmetry.space_group_name_H-M   'P 1'
#
loop_
_entity.id
_entity.type
_entity.pdbx_description
1 polymer ?
#
loop_
_entity_poly.entity_id
_entity_poly.type
_entity_poly.pdbx_seq_one_letter_code
_entity_poly.pdbx_strand_id
1 'polypeptide(L)' 'MTPASFTAWLAEMKSSGHAKTDRDIAALLGVSANSVVNMKRNGADKRTALACTALLHGLPAYE' A
#
# COMPACT_ATOMS: atom_id res chain seq x y z
N MET A 1 -10.05 4.18 1.98
CA MET A 1 -9.15 3.80 3.08
C MET A 1 -8.77 5.07 3.83
N THR A 2 -8.95 5.12 5.15
CA THR A 2 -8.56 6.30 5.93
C THR A 2 -7.02 6.40 6.02
N PRO A 3 -6.46 7.58 6.32
CA PRO A 3 -5.02 7.74 6.53
C PRO A 3 -4.47 6.78 7.61
N ALA A 4 -5.22 6.60 8.70
CA ALA A 4 -4.89 5.69 9.78
C ALA A 4 -4.84 4.22 9.31
N SER A 5 -5.86 3.79 8.56
CA SER A 5 -5.89 2.43 7.99
C SER A 5 -4.74 2.20 7.00
N PHE A 6 -4.37 3.20 6.20
CA PHE A 6 -3.23 3.06 5.29
C PHE A 6 -1.91 2.92 6.05
N THR A 7 -1.74 3.68 7.13
CA THR A 7 -0.53 3.59 7.96
C THR A 7 -0.43 2.23 8.66
N ALA A 8 -1.55 1.70 9.15
CA ALA A 8 -1.62 0.34 9.70
C ALA A 8 -1.25 -0.72 8.65
N TRP A 9 -1.83 -0.61 7.44
CA TRP A 9 -1.51 -1.50 6.33
C TRP A 9 -0.01 -1.47 5.95
N LEU A 10 0.61 -0.29 5.94
CA LEU A 10 2.06 -0.17 5.68
C LEU A 10 2.90 -0.90 6.75
N ALA A 11 2.47 -0.88 8.01
CA ALA A 11 3.14 -1.62 9.07
C ALA A 11 2.97 -3.13 8.89
N GLU A 12 1.78 -3.59 8.51
CA GLU A 12 1.51 -5.00 8.22
C GLU A 12 2.30 -5.52 7.01
N MET A 13 2.43 -4.74 5.93
CA MET A 13 3.26 -5.07 4.77
C MET A 13 4.75 -5.24 5.15
N LYS A 14 5.24 -4.43 6.09
CA LYS A 14 6.60 -4.55 6.60
C LYS A 14 6.77 -5.76 7.52
N SER A 15 5.78 -6.01 8.37
CA SER A 15 5.79 -7.16 9.27
C SER A 15 5.64 -8.50 8.55
N SER A 16 4.89 -8.53 7.44
CA SER A 16 4.71 -9.74 6.62
C SER A 16 5.90 -10.03 5.71
N GLY A 17 6.91 -9.15 5.67
CA GLY A 17 8.13 -9.35 4.89
C GLY A 17 8.01 -9.06 3.39
N HIS A 18 6.85 -8.60 2.91
CA HIS A 18 6.63 -8.26 1.50
C HIS A 18 7.41 -7.02 1.06
N ALA A 19 7.70 -6.10 1.97
CA ALA A 19 8.46 -4.88 1.67
C ALA A 19 9.21 -4.34 2.89
N LYS A 20 10.41 -3.79 2.70
CA LYS A 20 11.20 -3.18 3.79
C LYS A 20 11.09 -1.66 3.81
N THR A 21 10.94 -1.05 2.64
CA THR A 21 10.89 0.41 2.50
C THR A 21 9.60 0.87 1.86
N ASP A 22 9.23 2.13 2.13
CA ASP A 22 8.06 2.75 1.49
C ASP A 22 8.23 2.84 -0.04
N ARG A 23 9.48 2.83 -0.52
CA ARG A 23 9.80 2.79 -1.95
C ARG A 23 9.44 1.45 -2.58
N ASP A 24 9.72 0.34 -1.88
CA ASP A 24 9.35 -1.00 -2.34
C ASP A 24 7.82 -1.14 -2.40
N ILE A 25 7.13 -0.60 -1.39
CA ILE A 25 5.66 -0.58 -1.37
C ILE A 25 5.09 0.27 -2.52
N ALA A 26 5.70 1.41 -2.80
CA ALA A 26 5.32 2.25 -3.94
C ALA A 26 5.50 1.50 -5.27
N ALA A 27 6.62 0.76 -5.41
CA ALA A 27 6.88 -0.06 -6.59
C ALA A 27 5.87 -1.22 -6.74
N LEU A 28 5.53 -1.91 -5.65
CA LEU A 28 4.51 -2.97 -5.63
C LEU A 28 3.12 -2.45 -6.02
N LEU A 29 2.78 -1.24 -5.59
CA LEU A 29 1.52 -0.58 -5.95
C LEU A 29 1.55 0.06 -7.36
N GLY A 30 2.73 0.14 -8.01
CA GLY A 30 2.90 0.83 -9.29
C GLY A 30 2.69 2.34 -9.20
N VAL A 31 2.94 2.96 -8.04
CA VAL A 31 2.74 4.39 -7.78
C VAL A 31 4.04 5.11 -7.44
N SER A 32 4.03 6.44 -7.52
CA SER A 32 5.17 7.24 -7.08
C SER A 32 5.29 7.26 -5.55
N ALA A 33 6.51 7.46 -5.03
CA ALA A 33 6.71 7.65 -3.59
C ALA A 33 5.93 8.84 -3.02
N ASN A 34 5.75 9.91 -3.82
CA ASN A 34 4.94 11.07 -3.44
C ASN A 34 3.46 10.70 -3.26
N SER A 35 2.94 9.76 -4.06
CA SER A 35 1.59 9.24 -3.91
C SER A 35 1.42 8.53 -2.56
N VAL A 36 2.42 7.76 -2.11
CA VAL A 36 2.42 7.12 -0.78
C VAL A 36 2.40 8.15 0.34
N VAL A 37 3.21 9.23 0.25
CA VAL A 37 3.19 10.32 1.23
C VAL A 37 1.82 11.01 1.27
N ASN A 38 1.22 11.26 0.10
CA ASN A 38 -0.12 11.83 0.01
C ASN A 38 -1.17 10.91 0.63
N MET A 39 -1.08 9.60 0.40
CA MET A 39 -2.01 8.60 0.96
C MET A 39 -1.89 8.47 2.48
N LYS A 40 -0.69 8.64 3.05
CA LYS A 40 -0.50 8.71 4.52
C LYS A 40 -1.19 9.91 5.15
N ARG A 41 -1.31 11.03 4.43
CA ARG A 41 -1.94 12.25 4.94
C ARG A 41 -3.44 12.29 4.71
N ASN A 42 -3.87 11.95 3.50
CA ASN A 42 -5.23 12.16 3.01
C ASN A 42 -6.05 10.87 2.94
N GLY A 43 -5.42 9.71 3.11
CA GLY A 43 -6.02 8.41 2.85
C GLY A 43 -5.97 8.06 1.37
N ALA A 44 -6.64 6.97 1.01
CA ALA A 44 -6.64 6.49 -0.37
C ALA A 44 -8.02 6.06 -0.82
N ASP A 45 -8.22 6.08 -2.13
CA ASP A 45 -9.48 5.69 -2.76
C ASP A 45 -9.78 4.20 -2.57
N LYS A 46 -11.04 3.82 -2.85
CA LYS A 46 -11.49 2.43 -2.75
C LYS A 46 -10.69 1.49 -3.69
N ARG A 47 -10.23 1.99 -4.83
CA ARG A 47 -9.38 1.23 -5.77
C ARG A 47 -8.03 0.86 -5.15
N THR A 48 -7.35 1.85 -4.55
CA THR A 48 -6.09 1.62 -3.85
C THR A 48 -6.27 0.72 -2.63
N ALA A 49 -7.38 0.88 -1.89
CA ALA A 49 -7.69 -0.01 -0.77
C ALA A 49 -7.77 -1.48 -1.20
N LEU A 50 -8.42 -1.77 -2.33
CA LEU A 50 -8.49 -3.13 -2.89
C LEU A 50 -7.13 -3.63 -3.33
N ALA A 51 -6.30 -2.80 -3.97
CA ALA A 51 -4.94 -3.16 -4.35
C ALA A 51 -4.06 -3.46 -3.12
N CYS A 52 -4.20 -2.67 -2.05
CA CYS A 52 -3.52 -2.90 -0.77
C CYS A 52 -3.91 -4.27 -0.17
N THR A 53 -5.20 -4.61 -0.17
CA THR A 53 -5.67 -5.92 0.30
C THR A 53 -5.13 -7.05 -0.58
N ALA A 54 -5.16 -6.91 -1.90
CA ALA A 54 -4.62 -7.90 -2.82
C ALA A 54 -3.12 -8.16 -2.56
N LEU A 55 -2.33 -7.10 -2.41
CA LEU A 55 -0.91 -7.19 -2.09
C LEU A 55 -0.64 -7.84 -0.73
N LEU A 56 -1.44 -7.54 0.29
CA LEU A 56 -1.28 -8.13 1.62
C LEU A 56 -1.50 -9.65 1.62
N HIS A 57 -2.42 -10.13 0.77
CA HIS A 57 -2.70 -11.55 0.60
C HIS A 57 -1.84 -12.21 -0.49
N GLY A 58 -0.87 -11.49 -1.08
CA GLY A 58 -0.01 -12.02 -2.14
C GLY A 58 -0.77 -12.37 -3.43
N LEU A 59 -1.91 -11.74 -3.68
CA LEU A 59 -2.67 -11.94 -4.91
C LEU A 59 -1.96 -11.22 -6.07
N PRO A 60 -1.69 -11.92 -7.19
CA PRO A 60 -1.06 -11.30 -8.35
C PRO A 60 -2.04 -10.31 -9.02
N ALA A 61 -1.48 -9.34 -9.75
CA ALA A 61 -2.27 -8.50 -10.63
C ALA A 61 -2.94 -9.37 -11.71
N TYR A 62 -4.17 -9.01 -12.07
CA TYR A 62 -4.85 -9.63 -13.21
C TYR A 62 -4.30 -9.01 -14.49
N GLU A 63 -3.68 -9.83 -15.34
CA GLU A 63 -3.17 -9.46 -16.67
C GLU A 63 -4.10 -9.94 -17.79
#